data_AF-R0K8W4-F1
#
_entry.id   AF-R0K8W4-F1
#
_cell.length_a   1.000
_cell.length_b   1.000
_cell.length_c   1.000
_cell.angle_alpha   90.00
_cell.angle_beta   90.00
_cell.angle_gamma   90.00
#
_symmetry.space_group_name_H-M   'P 1'
#
loop_
_entity.id
_entity.type
_entity.pdbx_description
1 polymer ?
#
loop_
_entity_poly.entity_id
_entity_poly.type
_entity_poly.pdbx_seq_one_letter_code
_entity_poly.pdbx_strand_id
1 'polypeptide(L)'
;MSDTSTPDTSMREPSMRSIVEVYVEQIETLLRECTDIEDRYRTCGLQYHKTQLSARQSCEASEAKDRILELRNAFDISTPAHYEERFANLHSLITGLTELLVTAQHLPSSASDDEVTDMFLSKLEDPTNSMLAVMKAQREKISLLRDHVVYLEKINHDWHRYDDDLNRIVWYDAVPRGILTKLEVRAKKEEWSLFCDWLAALPETTRALANGQLMEHIATRLLWRVEEAFVPGDEDRLID
;
A
#
# COMPACT_ATOMS: atom_id res chain seq x y z
N MET A 1 62.97 -13.85 4.44
CA MET A 1 61.96 -14.65 5.15
C MET A 1 60.88 -13.66 5.56
N SER A 2 59.78 -13.64 4.81
CA SER A 2 58.69 -12.71 5.02
C SER A 2 57.58 -13.48 5.71
N ASP A 3 57.40 -13.25 7.00
CA ASP A 3 56.30 -13.81 7.78
C ASP A 3 54.99 -13.13 7.36
N THR A 4 54.26 -13.77 6.47
CA THR A 4 52.84 -13.49 6.21
C THR A 4 52.01 -14.10 7.33
N SER A 5 51.94 -13.38 8.46
CA SER A 5 50.98 -13.65 9.53
C SER A 5 49.58 -13.33 9.00
N THR A 6 48.79 -14.37 8.74
CA THR A 6 47.39 -14.25 8.36
C THR A 6 46.62 -13.79 9.61
N PRO A 7 45.84 -12.70 9.55
CA PRO A 7 45.05 -12.28 10.70
C PRO A 7 43.99 -13.34 10.97
N ASP A 8 44.11 -13.98 12.13
CA ASP A 8 43.16 -14.93 12.66
C ASP A 8 41.82 -14.23 12.89
N THR A 9 40.98 -14.26 11.86
CA THR A 9 39.64 -13.70 11.88
C THR A 9 38.73 -14.76 12.48
N SER A 10 38.92 -15.01 13.78
CA SER A 10 38.01 -15.82 14.57
C SER A 10 36.68 -15.08 14.62
N MET A 11 35.76 -15.45 13.73
CA MET A 11 34.38 -14.98 13.75
C MET A 11 33.74 -15.52 15.02
N ARG A 12 33.59 -14.66 16.03
CA ARG A 12 32.82 -15.00 17.22
C ARG A 12 31.37 -15.25 16.80
N GLU A 13 30.83 -16.38 17.21
CA GLU A 13 29.41 -16.67 17.02
C GLU A 13 28.56 -15.58 17.68
N PRO A 14 27.52 -15.07 16.99
CA PRO A 14 26.63 -14.06 17.55
C PRO A 14 25.93 -14.63 18.79
N SER A 15 25.81 -13.80 19.83
CA SER A 15 25.06 -14.20 21.02
C SER A 15 23.57 -14.34 20.68
N MET A 16 22.85 -15.22 21.38
CA MET A 16 21.40 -15.37 21.18
C MET A 16 20.64 -14.05 21.40
N ARG A 17 21.14 -13.18 22.28
CA ARG A 17 20.57 -11.84 22.46
C ARG A 17 20.72 -10.97 21.22
N SER A 18 21.89 -11.01 20.56
CA SER A 18 22.08 -10.28 19.29
C SER A 18 21.18 -10.82 18.18
N ILE A 19 20.87 -12.12 18.18
CA ILE A 19 19.91 -12.72 17.24
C ILE A 19 18.49 -12.21 17.52
N VAL A 20 18.08 -12.14 18.78
CA VAL A 20 16.77 -11.57 19.16
C VAL A 20 16.64 -10.11 18.75
N GLU A 21 17.70 -9.30 18.90
CA GLU A 21 17.73 -7.90 18.45
C GLU A 21 17.50 -7.78 16.93
N VAL A 22 18.13 -8.65 16.12
CA VAL A 22 17.89 -8.71 14.66
C VAL A 22 16.42 -9.02 14.34
N TYR A 23 15.79 -9.93 15.09
CA TYR A 23 14.38 -10.25 14.91
C TYR A 23 13.45 -9.10 15.32
N VAL A 24 13.79 -8.36 16.37
CA VAL A 24 13.05 -7.14 16.76
C VAL A 24 13.07 -6.13 15.61
N GLU A 25 14.25 -5.86 15.03
CA GLU A 25 14.39 -4.95 13.88
C GLU A 25 13.61 -5.45 12.65
N GLN A 26 13.61 -6.77 12.41
CA GLN A 26 12.85 -7.38 11.34
C GLN A 26 11.34 -7.21 11.55
N ILE A 27 10.82 -7.48 12.75
CA ILE A 27 9.39 -7.32 13.10
C ILE A 27 8.96 -5.86 12.94
N GLU A 28 9.78 -4.90 13.42
CA GLU A 28 9.50 -3.47 13.24
C GLU A 28 9.46 -3.07 11.76
N THR A 29 10.35 -3.65 10.95
CA THR A 29 10.36 -3.43 9.49
C THR A 29 9.09 -3.97 8.86
N LEU A 30 8.65 -5.18 9.22
CA LEU A 30 7.38 -5.74 8.74
C LEU A 30 6.17 -4.89 9.16
N LEU A 31 6.15 -4.34 10.37
CA LEU A 31 5.08 -3.44 10.83
C LEU A 31 5.01 -2.17 9.99
N ARG A 32 6.16 -1.57 9.64
CA ARG A 32 6.19 -0.40 8.74
C ARG A 32 5.66 -0.76 7.36
N GLU A 33 6.09 -1.89 6.80
CA GLU A 33 5.65 -2.35 5.49
C GLU A 33 4.15 -2.64 5.41
N CYS A 34 3.52 -3.11 6.51
CA CYS A 34 2.06 -3.24 6.56
C CYS A 34 1.37 -1.90 6.26
N THR A 35 1.89 -0.81 6.83
CA THR A 35 1.36 0.54 6.58
C THR A 35 1.58 0.95 5.12
N ASP A 36 2.79 0.69 4.59
CA ASP A 36 3.14 1.00 3.20
C ASP A 36 2.27 0.26 2.18
N ILE A 37 1.90 -1.00 2.46
CA ILE A 37 1.00 -1.81 1.61
C ILE A 37 -0.37 -1.15 1.50
N GLU A 38 -0.92 -0.69 2.62
CA GLU A 38 -2.23 -0.02 2.67
C GLU A 38 -2.19 1.33 1.94
N ASP A 39 -1.09 2.09 2.10
CA ASP A 39 -0.86 3.35 1.37
C ASP A 39 -0.75 3.12 -0.14
N ARG A 40 0.03 2.12 -0.57
CA ARG A 40 0.14 1.75 -1.99
C ARG A 40 -1.22 1.36 -2.58
N TYR A 41 -2.04 0.63 -1.83
CA TYR A 41 -3.41 0.32 -2.24
C TYR A 41 -4.26 1.59 -2.43
N ARG A 42 -4.18 2.54 -1.49
CA ARG A 42 -4.89 3.83 -1.60
C ARG A 42 -4.45 4.62 -2.83
N THR A 43 -3.15 4.69 -3.10
CA THR A 43 -2.60 5.34 -4.30
C THR A 43 -3.10 4.66 -5.58
N CYS A 44 -3.07 3.33 -5.64
CA CYS A 44 -3.61 2.57 -6.79
C CYS A 44 -5.11 2.84 -6.98
N GLY A 45 -5.90 2.85 -5.91
CA GLY A 45 -7.33 3.15 -5.98
C GLY A 45 -7.62 4.57 -6.46
N LEU A 46 -6.83 5.55 -6.02
CA LEU A 46 -6.93 6.93 -6.50
C LEU A 46 -6.63 7.02 -8.00
N GLN A 47 -5.56 6.39 -8.46
CA GLN A 47 -5.19 6.35 -9.88
C GLN A 47 -6.25 5.64 -10.73
N TYR A 48 -6.77 4.51 -10.26
CA TYR A 48 -7.88 3.79 -10.87
C TYR A 48 -9.10 4.71 -11.06
N HIS A 49 -9.55 5.39 -10.01
CA HIS A 49 -10.73 6.27 -10.10
C HIS A 49 -10.46 7.55 -10.91
N LYS A 50 -9.20 7.97 -11.11
CA LYS A 50 -8.84 9.07 -12.02
C LYS A 50 -8.97 8.70 -13.51
N THR A 51 -9.17 7.42 -13.83
CA THR A 51 -9.42 6.96 -15.21
C THR A 51 -10.89 7.08 -15.59
N GLN A 52 -11.19 7.17 -16.88
CA GLN A 52 -12.56 7.24 -17.39
C GLN A 52 -13.23 5.87 -17.33
N LEU A 53 -14.51 5.83 -16.95
CA LEU A 53 -15.39 4.67 -16.96
C LEU A 53 -15.45 4.03 -18.34
N SER A 54 -15.45 4.82 -19.41
CA SER A 54 -15.38 4.30 -20.78
C SER A 54 -14.10 3.50 -21.02
N ALA A 55 -12.94 3.95 -20.54
CA ALA A 55 -11.69 3.18 -20.61
C ALA A 55 -11.75 1.91 -19.74
N ARG A 56 -12.42 1.97 -18.59
CA ARG A 56 -12.70 0.81 -17.73
C ARG A 56 -13.69 -0.17 -18.35
N GLN A 57 -14.44 0.23 -19.38
CA GLN A 57 -15.45 -0.60 -20.04
C GLN A 57 -15.00 -1.10 -21.42
N SER A 58 -14.01 -0.46 -22.04
CA SER A 58 -13.69 -0.66 -23.45
C SER A 58 -12.73 -1.82 -23.75
N CYS A 59 -12.31 -2.56 -22.73
CA CYS A 59 -11.41 -3.70 -22.88
C CYS A 59 -12.13 -4.91 -23.50
N GLU A 60 -12.01 -5.09 -24.81
CA GLU A 60 -12.56 -6.24 -25.54
C GLU A 60 -11.64 -7.49 -25.51
N ALA A 61 -10.32 -7.29 -25.34
CA ALA A 61 -9.36 -8.39 -25.25
C ALA A 61 -9.48 -9.14 -23.91
N SER A 62 -9.39 -10.48 -23.94
CA SER A 62 -9.56 -11.33 -22.75
C SER A 62 -8.60 -10.95 -21.61
N GLU A 63 -7.31 -10.76 -21.90
CA GLU A 63 -6.32 -10.39 -20.88
C GLU A 63 -6.58 -9.01 -20.27
N ALA A 64 -6.99 -8.04 -21.09
CA ALA A 64 -7.35 -6.71 -20.60
C ALA A 64 -8.59 -6.79 -19.71
N LYS A 65 -9.57 -7.62 -20.07
CA LYS A 65 -10.79 -7.84 -19.29
C LYS A 65 -10.52 -8.40 -17.91
N ASP A 66 -9.61 -9.36 -17.77
CA ASP A 66 -9.26 -9.96 -16.48
C ASP A 66 -8.59 -8.94 -15.55
N ARG A 67 -7.63 -8.16 -16.08
CA ARG A 67 -6.98 -7.07 -15.32
C ARG A 67 -7.98 -6.04 -14.83
N ILE A 68 -8.87 -5.60 -15.70
CA ILE A 68 -9.92 -4.64 -15.34
C ILE A 68 -10.90 -5.22 -14.33
N LEU A 69 -11.28 -6.51 -14.46
CA LEU A 69 -12.14 -7.17 -13.49
C LEU A 69 -11.49 -7.21 -12.11
N GLU A 70 -10.19 -7.52 -12.03
CA GLU A 70 -9.44 -7.47 -10.78
C GLU A 70 -9.41 -6.06 -10.18
N LEU A 71 -9.18 -5.01 -10.99
CA LEU A 71 -9.23 -3.63 -10.53
C LEU A 71 -10.61 -3.21 -10.03
N ARG A 72 -11.69 -3.62 -10.69
CA ARG A 72 -13.07 -3.35 -10.24
C ARG A 72 -13.35 -4.08 -8.93
N ASN A 73 -13.04 -5.37 -8.90
CA ASN A 73 -13.06 -6.18 -7.70
C ASN A 73 -12.13 -5.61 -6.63
N ALA A 74 -11.19 -4.72 -6.95
CA ALA A 74 -10.29 -4.07 -6.01
C ALA A 74 -10.75 -2.66 -5.58
N PHE A 75 -11.44 -1.88 -6.40
CA PHE A 75 -11.64 -0.46 -6.11
C PHE A 75 -13.10 0.00 -6.19
N ASP A 76 -14.00 -0.82 -6.74
CA ASP A 76 -15.45 -0.57 -6.74
C ASP A 76 -16.09 -1.05 -5.42
N ILE A 77 -15.58 -0.55 -4.29
CA ILE A 77 -16.17 -0.74 -2.96
C ILE A 77 -16.92 0.51 -2.53
N SER A 78 -18.01 0.30 -1.80
CA SER A 78 -18.90 1.38 -1.35
C SER A 78 -19.14 1.38 0.16
N THR A 79 -18.55 0.44 0.90
CA THR A 79 -18.77 0.30 2.34
C THR A 79 -17.46 0.06 3.08
N PRO A 80 -17.32 0.58 4.33
CA PRO A 80 -16.19 0.27 5.18
C PRO A 80 -16.03 -1.24 5.44
N ALA A 81 -17.13 -2.00 5.50
CA ALA A 81 -17.07 -3.44 5.70
C ALA A 81 -16.31 -4.17 4.58
N HIS A 82 -16.51 -3.78 3.32
CA HIS A 82 -15.75 -4.34 2.20
C HIS A 82 -14.26 -3.96 2.29
N TYR A 83 -13.93 -2.77 2.78
CA TYR A 83 -12.56 -2.36 3.02
C TYR A 83 -11.90 -3.26 4.08
N GLU A 84 -12.57 -3.41 5.23
CA GLU A 84 -12.10 -4.25 6.34
C GLU A 84 -11.90 -5.71 5.91
N GLU A 85 -12.80 -6.28 5.12
CA GLU A 85 -12.66 -7.65 4.61
C GLU A 85 -11.36 -7.85 3.81
N ARG A 86 -10.97 -6.86 2.99
CA ARG A 86 -9.76 -6.94 2.17
C ARG A 86 -8.49 -6.87 2.98
N PHE A 87 -8.53 -6.07 4.04
CA PHE A 87 -7.40 -5.81 4.91
C PHE A 87 -7.38 -6.71 6.15
N ALA A 88 -8.37 -7.59 6.33
CA ALA A 88 -8.45 -8.50 7.47
C ALA A 88 -7.16 -9.30 7.69
N ASN A 89 -6.57 -9.84 6.62
CA ASN A 89 -5.30 -10.57 6.71
C ASN A 89 -4.13 -9.66 7.12
N LEU A 90 -4.11 -8.41 6.64
CA LEU A 90 -3.08 -7.43 6.98
C LEU A 90 -3.24 -6.96 8.43
N HIS A 91 -4.47 -6.71 8.89
CA HIS A 91 -4.77 -6.35 10.27
C HIS A 91 -4.43 -7.49 11.25
N SER A 92 -4.72 -8.74 10.87
CA SER A 92 -4.28 -9.92 11.62
C SER A 92 -2.76 -10.01 11.69
N LEU A 93 -2.06 -9.69 10.59
CA LEU A 93 -0.61 -9.65 10.54
C LEU A 93 -0.03 -8.56 11.45
N ILE A 94 -0.57 -7.35 11.42
CA ILE A 94 -0.16 -6.25 12.32
C ILE A 94 -0.34 -6.65 13.78
N THR A 95 -1.48 -7.27 14.12
CA THR A 95 -1.77 -7.73 15.48
C THR A 95 -0.73 -8.76 15.93
N GLY A 96 -0.49 -9.80 15.12
CA GLY A 96 0.49 -10.84 15.43
C GLY A 96 1.92 -10.30 15.54
N LEU A 97 2.35 -9.44 14.62
CA LEU A 97 3.68 -8.81 14.68
C LEU A 97 3.84 -7.95 15.93
N THR A 98 2.80 -7.23 16.34
CA THR A 98 2.81 -6.43 17.58
C THR A 98 2.96 -7.34 18.81
N GLU A 99 2.27 -8.47 18.86
CA GLU A 99 2.40 -9.45 19.94
C GLU A 99 3.80 -10.07 20.00
N LEU A 100 4.40 -10.38 18.84
CA LEU A 100 5.78 -10.88 18.76
C LEU A 100 6.78 -9.82 19.21
N LEU A 101 6.60 -8.57 18.79
CA LEU A 101 7.45 -7.45 19.20
C LEU A 101 7.42 -7.26 20.71
N VAL A 102 6.22 -7.25 21.31
CA VAL A 102 6.04 -7.18 22.75
C VAL A 102 6.73 -8.36 23.43
N THR A 103 6.56 -9.58 22.91
CA THR A 103 7.20 -10.78 23.47
C THR A 103 8.72 -10.67 23.47
N ALA A 104 9.32 -10.25 22.35
CA ALA A 104 10.75 -10.08 22.21
C ALA A 104 11.31 -8.97 23.13
N GLN A 105 10.59 -7.84 23.24
CA GLN A 105 11.01 -6.70 24.07
C GLN A 105 10.92 -6.96 25.58
N HIS A 106 10.04 -7.86 26.03
CA HIS A 106 9.85 -8.17 27.44
C HIS A 106 10.77 -9.28 27.96
N LEU A 107 11.75 -9.71 27.17
CA LEU A 107 12.77 -10.66 27.62
C LEU A 107 13.56 -10.05 28.81
N PRO A 108 13.56 -10.68 30.00
CA PRO A 108 14.31 -10.14 31.13
C PRO A 108 15.80 -10.02 30.81
N SER A 109 16.40 -8.88 31.21
CA SER A 109 17.86 -8.68 31.08
C SER A 109 18.66 -9.71 31.89
N SER A 110 18.02 -10.35 32.88
CA SER A 110 18.59 -11.41 33.71
C SER A 110 18.37 -12.84 33.17
N ALA A 111 17.67 -13.01 32.04
CA ALA A 111 17.42 -14.33 31.48
C ALA A 111 18.74 -15.03 31.10
N SER A 112 18.83 -16.31 31.37
CA SER A 112 19.95 -17.16 30.94
C SER A 112 19.92 -17.41 29.43
N ASP A 113 21.06 -17.76 28.83
CA ASP A 113 21.13 -18.01 27.38
C ASP A 113 20.21 -19.16 26.93
N ASP A 114 20.00 -20.17 27.78
CA ASP A 114 19.06 -21.27 27.52
C ASP A 114 17.60 -20.77 27.49
N GLU A 115 17.22 -19.87 28.41
CA GLU A 115 15.89 -19.26 28.44
C GLU A 115 15.65 -18.36 27.21
N VAL A 116 16.69 -17.63 26.77
CA VAL A 116 16.63 -16.83 25.53
C VAL A 116 16.45 -17.74 24.32
N THR A 117 17.19 -18.85 24.27
CA THR A 117 17.13 -19.82 23.17
C THR A 117 15.77 -20.49 23.08
N ASP A 118 15.23 -20.98 24.21
CA ASP A 118 13.92 -21.62 24.25
C ASP A 118 12.82 -20.64 23.82
N MET A 119 12.84 -19.41 24.32
CA MET A 119 11.90 -18.37 23.89
C MET A 119 12.03 -18.09 22.39
N PHE A 120 13.26 -17.95 21.88
CA PHE A 120 13.49 -17.65 20.47
C PHE A 120 12.90 -18.75 19.57
N LEU A 121 13.27 -20.01 19.80
CA LEU A 121 12.84 -21.14 18.99
C LEU A 121 11.33 -21.39 19.11
N SER A 122 10.77 -21.30 20.32
CA SER A 122 9.37 -21.66 20.55
C SER A 122 8.36 -20.54 20.29
N LYS A 123 8.78 -19.26 20.35
CA LYS A 123 7.86 -18.12 20.32
C LYS A 123 8.15 -17.07 19.26
N LEU A 124 9.37 -17.01 18.71
CA LEU A 124 9.74 -15.94 17.77
C LEU A 124 10.00 -16.46 16.37
N GLU A 125 10.84 -17.48 16.19
CA GLU A 125 11.31 -17.92 14.88
C GLU A 125 10.16 -18.38 13.96
N ASP A 126 9.45 -19.44 14.35
CA ASP A 126 8.37 -20.02 13.55
C ASP A 126 7.22 -19.03 13.27
N PRO A 127 6.71 -18.27 14.28
CA PRO A 127 5.68 -17.27 14.03
C PRO A 127 6.14 -16.15 13.09
N THR A 128 7.37 -15.66 13.23
CA THR A 128 7.92 -14.61 12.34
C THR A 128 8.02 -15.12 10.91
N ASN A 129 8.52 -16.35 10.72
CA ASN A 129 8.60 -16.98 9.40
C ASN A 129 7.23 -17.18 8.74
N SER A 130 6.21 -17.55 9.51
CA SER A 130 4.84 -17.64 9.01
C SER A 130 4.30 -16.27 8.57
N MET A 131 4.56 -15.22 9.36
CA MET A 131 4.15 -13.85 9.07
C MET A 131 4.85 -13.28 7.83
N LEU A 132 6.12 -13.62 7.59
CA LEU A 132 6.84 -13.26 6.36
C LEU A 132 6.16 -13.80 5.09
N ALA A 133 5.66 -15.04 5.13
CA ALA A 133 4.95 -15.62 4.00
C ALA A 133 3.64 -14.87 3.68
N VAL A 134 2.89 -14.49 4.72
CA VAL A 134 1.68 -13.67 4.56
C VAL A 134 2.02 -12.30 4.01
N MET A 135 3.06 -11.64 4.55
CA MET A 135 3.54 -10.35 4.07
C MET A 135 3.90 -10.40 2.58
N LYS A 136 4.67 -11.41 2.15
CA LYS A 136 5.05 -11.60 0.75
C LYS A 136 3.83 -11.70 -0.16
N ALA A 137 2.83 -12.50 0.22
CA ALA A 137 1.59 -12.62 -0.55
C ALA A 137 0.81 -11.30 -0.65
N GLN A 138 0.79 -10.49 0.42
CA GLN A 138 0.16 -9.15 0.37
C GLN A 138 0.92 -8.20 -0.56
N ARG A 139 2.27 -8.20 -0.52
CA ARG A 139 3.09 -7.39 -1.42
C ARG A 139 2.85 -7.75 -2.89
N GLU A 140 2.86 -9.04 -3.21
CA GLU A 140 2.61 -9.53 -4.57
C GLU A 140 1.23 -9.09 -5.08
N LYS A 141 0.20 -9.18 -4.24
CA LYS A 141 -1.15 -8.72 -4.58
C LYS A 141 -1.21 -7.22 -4.88
N ILE A 142 -0.58 -6.38 -4.05
CA ILE A 142 -0.56 -4.93 -4.28
C ILE A 142 0.29 -4.56 -5.50
N SER A 143 1.41 -5.25 -5.72
CA SER A 143 2.24 -5.06 -6.91
C SER A 143 1.44 -5.35 -8.19
N LEU A 144 0.67 -6.44 -8.20
CA LEU A 144 -0.17 -6.80 -9.33
C LEU A 144 -1.25 -5.73 -9.61
N LEU A 145 -1.91 -5.22 -8.56
CA LEU A 145 -2.88 -4.14 -8.70
C LEU A 145 -2.26 -2.87 -9.29
N ARG A 146 -1.05 -2.49 -8.85
CA ARG A 146 -0.30 -1.36 -9.41
C ARG A 146 -0.03 -1.56 -10.90
N ASP A 147 0.44 -2.73 -11.30
CA ASP A 147 0.70 -3.03 -12.71
C ASP A 147 -0.58 -2.94 -13.57
N HIS A 148 -1.70 -3.40 -13.02
CA HIS A 148 -3.01 -3.29 -13.67
C HIS A 148 -3.47 -1.84 -13.78
N VAL A 149 -3.26 -1.02 -12.75
CA VAL A 149 -3.57 0.43 -12.79
C VAL A 149 -2.73 1.13 -13.85
N VAL A 150 -1.41 0.92 -13.88
CA VAL A 150 -0.51 1.51 -14.88
C VAL A 150 -0.93 1.12 -16.30
N TYR A 151 -1.38 -0.13 -16.49
CA TYR A 151 -1.93 -0.58 -17.76
C TYR A 151 -3.22 0.18 -18.13
N LEU A 152 -4.16 0.34 -17.19
CA LEU A 152 -5.40 1.09 -17.41
C LEU A 152 -5.14 2.57 -17.68
N GLU A 153 -4.17 3.19 -17.01
CA GLU A 153 -3.79 4.59 -17.27
C GLU A 153 -3.31 4.81 -18.70
N LYS A 154 -2.56 3.85 -19.26
CA LYS A 154 -2.14 3.88 -20.67
C LYS A 154 -3.35 3.83 -21.61
N ILE A 155 -4.28 2.89 -21.39
CA ILE A 155 -5.53 2.81 -22.17
C ILE A 155 -6.31 4.12 -22.07
N ASN A 156 -6.48 4.64 -20.86
CA ASN A 156 -7.19 5.87 -20.62
C ASN A 156 -6.55 7.07 -21.34
N HIS A 157 -5.22 7.11 -21.40
CA HIS A 157 -4.49 8.13 -22.15
C HIS A 157 -4.70 8.02 -23.66
N ASP A 158 -4.62 6.81 -24.20
CA ASP A 158 -4.72 6.56 -25.64
C ASP A 158 -6.14 6.81 -26.16
N TRP A 159 -7.17 6.54 -25.35
CA TRP A 159 -8.58 6.60 -25.76
C TRP A 159 -9.25 7.96 -25.52
N HIS A 160 -8.79 8.73 -24.53
CA HIS A 160 -9.53 9.91 -24.06
C HIS A 160 -8.67 11.17 -23.99
N ARG A 161 -7.70 11.29 -24.91
CA ARG A 161 -6.82 12.43 -24.92
C ARG A 161 -7.56 13.72 -25.27
N TYR A 162 -8.36 13.72 -26.35
CA TYR A 162 -9.06 14.89 -26.85
C TYR A 162 -10.35 14.52 -27.60
N ASP A 163 -11.34 15.43 -27.61
CA ASP A 163 -12.49 15.36 -28.52
C ASP A 163 -12.16 15.95 -29.89
N ASP A 164 -13.15 15.97 -30.81
CA ASP A 164 -13.00 16.49 -32.17
C ASP A 164 -12.57 17.97 -32.20
N ASP A 165 -12.85 18.71 -31.13
CA ASP A 165 -12.50 20.13 -30.94
C ASP A 165 -11.15 20.32 -30.20
N LEU A 166 -10.38 19.24 -30.03
CA LEU A 166 -9.11 19.21 -29.28
C LEU A 166 -9.24 19.56 -27.79
N ASN A 167 -10.43 19.45 -27.21
CA ASN A 167 -10.62 19.60 -25.77
C ASN A 167 -10.31 18.30 -25.05
N ARG A 168 -9.58 18.38 -23.94
CA ARG A 168 -9.21 17.19 -23.17
C ARG A 168 -10.48 16.50 -22.63
N ILE A 169 -10.68 15.22 -22.98
CA ILE A 169 -11.80 14.43 -22.43
C ILE A 169 -11.38 13.95 -21.04
N VAL A 170 -11.70 14.74 -20.02
CA VAL A 170 -11.56 14.37 -18.61
C VAL A 170 -12.93 14.28 -17.95
N TRP A 171 -13.11 13.32 -17.06
CA TRP A 171 -14.33 13.25 -16.28
C TRP A 171 -14.35 14.27 -15.16
N TYR A 172 -13.20 14.86 -14.81
CA TYR A 172 -13.05 15.95 -13.86
C TYR A 172 -12.14 17.04 -14.40
N ASP A 173 -12.46 18.30 -14.12
CA ASP A 173 -11.63 19.45 -14.49
C ASP A 173 -11.69 20.55 -13.42
N ALA A 174 -10.61 21.32 -13.30
CA ALA A 174 -10.49 22.40 -12.34
C ALA A 174 -11.03 23.69 -12.97
N VAL A 175 -12.18 24.16 -12.49
CA VAL A 175 -12.74 25.43 -12.97
C VAL A 175 -12.43 26.52 -11.93
N PRO A 176 -11.73 27.60 -12.32
CA PRO A 176 -11.50 28.74 -11.43
C PRO A 176 -12.84 29.37 -11.04
N ARG A 177 -13.17 29.41 -9.74
CA ARG A 177 -14.37 30.11 -9.26
C ARG A 177 -14.02 31.51 -8.74
N GLY A 178 -14.21 32.51 -9.59
CA GLY A 178 -14.06 33.93 -9.23
C GLY A 178 -12.62 34.36 -8.93
N ILE A 179 -12.47 35.52 -8.26
CA ILE A 179 -11.18 36.19 -7.98
C ILE A 179 -10.37 35.45 -6.88
N LEU A 180 -10.98 34.50 -6.15
CA LEU A 180 -10.45 33.96 -4.88
C LEU A 180 -9.85 32.54 -4.97
N THR A 181 -9.33 32.12 -6.14
CA THR A 181 -8.51 30.89 -6.31
C THR A 181 -9.11 29.57 -5.76
N LYS A 182 -10.42 29.49 -5.48
CA LYS A 182 -11.07 28.21 -5.16
C LYS A 182 -11.32 27.45 -6.46
N LEU A 183 -10.70 26.28 -6.58
CA LEU A 183 -10.94 25.34 -7.68
C LEU A 183 -12.21 24.55 -7.38
N GLU A 184 -13.20 24.64 -8.26
CA GLU A 184 -14.33 23.71 -8.26
C GLU A 184 -14.04 22.53 -9.17
N VAL A 185 -14.51 21.34 -8.77
CA VAL A 185 -14.43 20.15 -9.61
C VAL A 185 -15.68 20.09 -10.47
N ARG A 186 -15.51 20.28 -11.78
CA ARG A 186 -16.55 19.92 -12.74
C ARG A 186 -16.40 18.44 -13.03
N ALA A 187 -17.25 17.60 -12.44
CA ALA A 187 -17.19 16.15 -12.59
C ALA A 187 -18.40 15.55 -13.34
N LYS A 188 -18.20 14.46 -14.09
CA LYS A 188 -19.29 13.59 -14.54
C LYS A 188 -19.93 12.91 -13.32
N LYS A 189 -21.25 12.96 -13.22
CA LYS A 189 -22.01 12.51 -12.03
C LYS A 189 -21.71 11.05 -11.64
N GLU A 190 -21.68 10.15 -12.61
CA GLU A 190 -21.49 8.71 -12.36
C GLU A 190 -20.09 8.41 -11.81
N GLU A 191 -19.06 8.99 -12.42
CA GLU A 191 -17.65 8.86 -12.02
C GLU A 191 -17.42 9.43 -10.62
N TRP A 192 -18.00 10.61 -10.36
CA TRP A 192 -17.93 11.24 -9.06
C TRP A 192 -18.56 10.38 -7.97
N SER A 193 -19.71 9.76 -8.25
CA SER A 193 -20.37 8.85 -7.31
C SER A 193 -19.47 7.67 -6.98
N LEU A 194 -18.92 6.99 -7.99
CA LEU A 194 -18.02 5.84 -7.78
C LEU A 194 -16.78 6.21 -6.97
N PHE A 195 -16.19 7.38 -7.25
CA PHE A 195 -15.05 7.89 -6.50
C PHE A 195 -15.41 8.20 -5.05
N CYS A 196 -16.54 8.87 -4.80
CA CYS A 196 -17.01 9.16 -3.46
C CYS A 196 -17.40 7.91 -2.67
N ASP A 197 -17.99 6.90 -3.31
CA ASP A 197 -18.34 5.62 -2.70
C ASP A 197 -17.07 4.89 -2.23
N TRP A 198 -16.04 4.84 -3.08
CA TRP A 198 -14.74 4.29 -2.72
C TRP A 198 -14.09 5.08 -1.58
N LEU A 199 -14.08 6.41 -1.64
CA LEU A 199 -13.54 7.25 -0.57
C LEU A 199 -14.27 7.01 0.75
N ALA A 200 -15.60 6.90 0.73
CA ALA A 200 -16.43 6.65 1.91
C ALA A 200 -16.10 5.31 2.59
N ALA A 201 -15.62 4.34 1.83
CA ALA A 201 -15.18 3.06 2.37
C ALA A 201 -13.83 3.15 3.13
N LEU A 202 -13.04 4.21 2.95
CA LEU A 202 -11.73 4.35 3.59
C LEU A 202 -11.83 4.75 5.07
N PRO A 203 -11.00 4.18 5.96
CA PRO A 203 -10.99 4.52 7.39
C PRO A 203 -10.68 6.01 7.65
N GLU A 204 -9.75 6.60 6.91
CA GLU A 204 -9.37 8.03 7.04
C GLU A 204 -10.54 8.94 6.71
N THR A 205 -11.28 8.63 5.63
CA THR A 205 -12.45 9.39 5.22
C THR A 205 -13.55 9.26 6.25
N THR A 206 -13.82 8.05 6.74
CA THR A 206 -14.82 7.81 7.79
C THR A 206 -14.51 8.62 9.05
N ARG A 207 -13.25 8.65 9.49
CA ARG A 207 -12.79 9.49 10.62
C ARG A 207 -12.95 10.97 10.34
N ALA A 208 -12.62 11.43 9.13
CA ALA A 208 -12.75 12.83 8.75
C ALA A 208 -14.21 13.30 8.73
N LEU A 209 -15.12 12.48 8.19
CA LEU A 209 -16.56 12.74 8.18
C LEU A 209 -17.13 12.81 9.60
N ALA A 210 -16.73 11.88 10.48
CA ALA A 210 -17.11 11.91 11.89
C ALA A 210 -16.67 13.20 12.62
N ASN A 211 -15.56 13.80 12.17
CA ASN A 211 -15.05 15.08 12.65
C ASN A 211 -15.65 16.30 11.94
N GLY A 212 -16.72 16.12 11.15
CA GLY A 212 -17.47 17.20 10.50
C GLY A 212 -16.86 17.71 9.19
N GLN A 213 -15.89 17.00 8.59
CA GLN A 213 -15.46 17.33 7.23
C GLN A 213 -16.54 16.92 6.21
N LEU A 214 -16.67 17.70 5.13
CA LEU A 214 -17.57 17.38 4.02
C LEU A 214 -16.89 16.44 3.02
N MET A 215 -17.61 15.44 2.52
CA MET A 215 -17.11 14.49 1.51
C MET A 215 -16.53 15.23 0.30
N GLU A 216 -17.21 16.26 -0.17
CA GLU A 216 -16.79 17.05 -1.34
C GLU A 216 -15.42 17.70 -1.13
N HIS A 217 -15.12 18.17 0.08
CA HIS A 217 -13.82 18.74 0.42
C HIS A 217 -12.73 17.66 0.46
N ILE A 218 -13.02 16.49 1.02
CA ILE A 218 -12.09 15.36 1.07
C ILE A 218 -11.77 14.88 -0.35
N ALA A 219 -12.80 14.63 -1.14
CA ALA A 219 -12.69 14.16 -2.52
C ALA A 219 -11.91 15.15 -3.39
N THR A 220 -12.25 16.44 -3.33
CA THR A 220 -11.55 17.49 -4.09
C THR A 220 -10.07 17.57 -3.72
N ARG A 221 -9.74 17.48 -2.43
CA ARG A 221 -8.34 17.51 -1.96
C ARG A 221 -7.52 16.33 -2.49
N LEU A 222 -8.12 15.13 -2.53
CA LEU A 222 -7.43 13.92 -3.01
C LEU A 222 -7.31 13.90 -4.54
N LEU A 223 -8.33 14.38 -5.25
CA LEU A 223 -8.32 14.47 -6.71
C LEU A 223 -7.15 15.34 -7.22
N TRP A 224 -6.91 16.49 -6.57
CA TRP A 224 -5.88 17.46 -6.94
C TRP A 224 -4.51 17.24 -6.30
N ARG A 225 -4.35 16.24 -5.45
CA ARG A 225 -2.99 15.79 -5.09
C ARG A 225 -2.34 15.26 -6.36
N VAL A 226 -1.48 16.10 -6.94
CA VAL A 226 -0.41 15.66 -7.84
C VAL A 226 0.58 15.00 -6.89
N GLU A 227 0.61 13.67 -6.87
CA GLU A 227 1.80 12.99 -6.34
C GLU A 227 2.96 13.54 -7.18
N GLU A 228 3.86 14.27 -6.54
CA GLU A 228 5.12 14.66 -7.15
C GLU A 228 5.77 13.37 -7.67
N ALA A 229 5.78 13.26 -9.00
CA ALA A 229 6.37 12.22 -9.82
C ALA A 229 6.77 10.92 -9.09
N PHE A 230 5.89 9.93 -9.19
CA PHE A 230 6.27 8.53 -9.07
C PHE A 230 7.37 8.25 -10.11
N VAL A 231 8.65 8.31 -9.70
CA VAL A 231 9.79 7.90 -10.54
C VAL A 231 9.81 6.38 -10.52
N PRO A 232 9.48 5.69 -11.62
CA PRO A 232 9.59 4.24 -11.68
C PRO A 232 11.09 3.92 -11.73
N GLY A 233 11.67 3.42 -10.64
CA GLY A 233 13.07 2.95 -10.68
C GLY A 233 13.85 2.84 -9.36
N ASP A 234 13.34 3.31 -8.23
CA ASP A 234 14.15 3.32 -6.97
C ASP A 234 13.80 2.22 -5.95
N GLU A 235 12.88 1.31 -6.26
CA GLU A 235 12.45 0.27 -5.30
C GLU A 235 13.31 -1.00 -5.29
N ASP A 236 14.13 -1.24 -6.33
CA ASP A 236 14.98 -2.44 -6.43
C ASP A 236 16.36 -2.29 -5.76
N ARG A 237 16.57 -1.27 -4.92
CA ARG A 237 17.89 -1.00 -4.29
C ARG A 237 18.01 -1.37 -2.82
N LEU A 238 17.00 -1.98 -2.20
CA LEU A 238 17.02 -2.24 -0.76
C LEU A 238 16.81 -3.69 -0.34
N ILE A 239 16.99 -4.65 -1.25
CA ILE A 239 17.13 -6.07 -0.85
C ILE A 239 18.20 -6.72 -1.74
N ASP A 240 19.45 -6.57 -1.31
CA ASP A 240 20.54 -7.55 -1.42
C ASP A 240 21.41 -7.42 -0.16
#